data_AF-A0A6A0HBH9-F1
#
_entry.id   AF-A0A6A0HBH9-F1
#
_cell.length_a   1.000
_cell.length_b   1.000
_cell.length_c   1.000
_cell.angle_alpha   90.00
_cell.angle_beta   90.00
_cell.angle_gamma   90.00
#
_symmetry.space_group_name_H-M   'P 1'
#
loop_
_entity.id
_entity.type
_entity.pdbx_description
1 polymer ?
#
loop_
_entity_poly.entity_id
_entity_poly.type
_entity_poly.pdbx_seq_one_letter_code
_entity_poly.pdbx_strand_id
1 'polypeptide(L)'
;MHWFVNDGKSFTNSPSVASSAFFYNLVNDDDADVKQKRVSGHIGRDETIEAISRYFCSPRLALVVTFVMRQCPICQRFKGRPKGGAPLYRRIPETPYEDYAADLLELPPGQGNVMYLLVGIDTYTKFTNAVPLRNKRSAAVAKAHEERIFGSLVKVPETVTWADLHDDAEAAWG
;
A
#
# COMPACT_ATOMS: atom_id res chain seq x y z
N MET A 1 -46.76 -2.72 3.89
CA MET A 1 -45.37 -2.74 3.41
C MET A 1 -44.78 -1.37 3.70
N HIS A 2 -43.92 -1.28 4.71
CA HIS A 2 -43.36 0.00 5.16
C HIS A 2 -42.20 0.41 4.26
N TRP A 3 -42.32 1.61 3.70
CA TRP A 3 -41.24 2.37 3.07
C TRP A 3 -40.67 3.31 4.14
N PHE A 4 -39.36 3.35 4.33
CA PHE A 4 -38.74 4.47 5.05
C PHE A 4 -37.95 5.30 4.05
N VAL A 5 -38.53 6.47 3.73
CA VAL A 5 -37.91 7.56 2.99
C VAL A 5 -37.61 8.62 4.04
N ASN A 6 -36.35 9.04 4.17
CA ASN A 6 -36.07 10.34 4.80
C ASN A 6 -36.15 11.40 3.68
N ASP A 7 -36.80 12.53 3.96
CA ASP A 7 -36.91 13.72 3.09
C ASP A 7 -38.00 13.76 2.00
N GLY A 8 -39.15 13.12 2.24
CA GLY A 8 -40.45 13.68 1.80
C GLY A 8 -40.76 13.75 0.29
N LYS A 9 -40.00 13.09 -0.59
CA LYS A 9 -40.35 12.97 -2.03
C LYS A 9 -40.87 11.58 -2.35
N SER A 10 -42.18 11.45 -2.57
CA SER A 10 -42.82 10.20 -3.01
C SER A 10 -42.81 10.08 -4.53
N PHE A 11 -42.31 8.96 -5.05
CA PHE A 11 -42.45 8.58 -6.47
C PHE A 11 -43.33 7.33 -6.58
N THR A 12 -44.27 7.35 -7.54
CA THR A 12 -45.35 6.37 -7.64
C THR A 12 -44.89 5.00 -8.16
N ASN A 13 -45.52 3.96 -7.61
CA ASN A 13 -45.38 2.55 -7.94
C ASN A 13 -45.50 2.24 -9.44
N SER A 14 -44.37 1.95 -10.10
CA SER A 14 -44.32 0.95 -11.17
C SER A 14 -42.99 0.19 -11.09
N PRO A 15 -42.97 -1.16 -11.10
CA PRO A 15 -41.74 -1.95 -11.03
C PRO A 15 -40.89 -1.93 -12.31
N SER A 16 -41.27 -1.14 -13.32
CA SER A 16 -40.58 -1.07 -14.60
C SER A 16 -39.82 0.25 -14.72
N VAL A 17 -38.50 0.14 -14.86
CA VAL A 17 -37.58 1.18 -15.36
C VAL A 17 -37.53 2.50 -14.58
N ALA A 18 -36.94 2.47 -13.39
CA ALA A 18 -35.84 3.42 -13.20
C ALA A 18 -34.74 2.99 -14.17
N SER A 19 -34.80 3.53 -15.39
CA SER A 19 -33.82 3.27 -16.45
C SER A 19 -32.41 3.38 -15.87
N SER A 20 -31.45 2.59 -16.36
CA SER A 20 -30.04 2.78 -16.02
C SER A 20 -29.63 4.26 -16.17
N ALA A 21 -30.29 5.01 -17.06
CA ALA A 21 -30.15 6.44 -17.23
C ALA A 21 -30.58 7.28 -16.02
N PHE A 22 -31.63 6.92 -15.26
CA PHE A 22 -32.05 7.67 -14.07
C PHE A 22 -31.00 7.57 -12.95
N PHE A 23 -30.52 6.36 -12.67
CA PHE A 23 -29.44 6.16 -11.70
C PHE A 23 -28.11 6.73 -12.18
N TYR A 24 -27.81 6.63 -13.49
CA TYR A 24 -26.62 7.25 -14.07
C TYR A 24 -26.69 8.78 -13.94
N ASN A 25 -27.84 9.39 -14.22
CA ASN A 25 -28.03 10.83 -14.09
C ASN A 25 -28.01 11.27 -12.62
N LEU A 26 -28.53 10.49 -11.67
CA LEU A 26 -28.48 10.82 -10.24
C LEU A 26 -27.06 10.78 -9.66
N VAL A 27 -26.24 9.81 -10.07
CA VAL A 27 -24.82 9.74 -9.64
C VAL A 27 -23.97 10.80 -10.36
N ASN A 28 -24.39 11.23 -11.56
CA ASN A 28 -23.71 12.26 -12.34
C ASN A 28 -24.35 13.65 -12.21
N ASP A 29 -25.39 13.81 -11.40
CA ASP A 29 -26.10 15.08 -11.23
C ASP A 29 -25.14 16.11 -10.65
N ASP A 30 -25.31 17.36 -11.06
CA ASP A 30 -24.43 18.46 -10.64
C ASP A 30 -24.72 18.96 -9.21
N ASP A 31 -25.57 18.23 -8.46
CA ASP A 31 -25.83 18.50 -7.05
C ASP A 31 -24.54 18.31 -6.22
N ALA A 32 -24.10 19.42 -5.64
CA ALA A 32 -22.75 19.65 -5.12
C ALA A 32 -22.33 18.72 -3.97
N ASP A 33 -23.27 17.99 -3.36
CA ASP A 33 -22.99 17.11 -2.21
C ASP A 33 -22.46 15.72 -2.62
N VAL A 34 -22.80 15.22 -3.81
CA VAL A 34 -22.31 13.90 -4.28
C VAL A 34 -21.02 14.06 -5.08
N LYS A 35 -20.86 15.17 -5.83
CA LYS A 35 -19.71 15.32 -6.71
C LYS A 35 -18.40 15.55 -6.01
N GLN A 36 -18.34 16.24 -4.86
CA GLN A 36 -17.03 16.61 -4.37
C GLN A 36 -17.01 17.18 -2.95
N LYS A 37 -16.80 16.30 -1.97
CA LYS A 37 -15.96 16.68 -0.84
C LYS A 37 -14.52 16.87 -1.35
N ARG A 38 -14.22 18.02 -1.98
CA ARG A 38 -12.88 18.42 -2.47
C ARG A 38 -11.82 18.49 -1.37
N VAL A 39 -12.17 18.28 -0.09
CA VAL A 39 -11.32 18.57 1.06
C VAL A 39 -10.82 17.30 1.78
N SER A 40 -11.30 16.12 1.42
CA SER A 40 -10.77 14.86 1.96
C SER A 40 -10.72 13.86 0.82
N GLY A 41 -9.63 13.10 0.71
CA GLY A 41 -9.28 12.25 -0.43
C GLY A 41 -10.45 11.46 -1.05
N HIS A 42 -10.34 11.23 -2.35
CA HIS A 42 -11.31 10.53 -3.20
C HIS A 42 -12.02 9.36 -2.51
N ILE A 43 -13.36 9.41 -2.51
CA ILE A 43 -14.21 8.34 -1.96
C ILE A 43 -14.09 7.08 -2.82
N GLY A 44 -13.83 5.94 -2.17
CA GLY A 44 -13.73 4.63 -2.79
C GLY A 44 -15.09 4.09 -3.25
N ARG A 45 -15.06 2.98 -4.01
CA ARG A 45 -16.29 2.30 -4.47
C ARG A 45 -17.17 1.90 -3.30
N ASP A 46 -16.58 1.26 -2.30
CA ASP A 46 -17.32 0.67 -1.20
C ASP A 46 -17.88 1.75 -0.27
N GLU A 47 -17.11 2.82 -0.05
CA GLU A 47 -17.57 4.02 0.66
C GLU A 47 -18.72 4.72 -0.08
N THR A 48 -18.69 4.75 -1.41
CA THR A 48 -19.79 5.31 -2.23
C THR A 48 -21.05 4.44 -2.14
N ILE A 49 -20.91 3.12 -2.12
CA ILE A 49 -22.04 2.21 -1.91
C ILE A 49 -22.65 2.43 -0.52
N GLU A 50 -21.82 2.58 0.51
CA GLU A 50 -22.28 2.84 1.87
C GLU A 50 -22.99 4.20 2.01
N ALA A 51 -22.47 5.24 1.36
CA ALA A 51 -23.10 6.55 1.37
C ALA A 51 -24.48 6.53 0.70
N ILE A 52 -24.59 5.86 -0.46
CA ILE A 52 -25.84 5.81 -1.24
C ILE A 52 -26.85 4.83 -0.63
N SER A 53 -26.40 3.76 0.05
CA SER A 53 -27.31 2.78 0.66
C SER A 53 -28.18 3.36 1.77
N ARG A 54 -27.77 4.48 2.38
CA ARG A 54 -28.55 5.25 3.37
C ARG A 54 -29.82 5.87 2.78
N TYR A 55 -29.84 6.11 1.47
CA TYR A 55 -30.93 6.76 0.75
C TYR A 55 -31.66 5.81 -0.20
N PHE A 56 -30.99 4.76 -0.68
CA PHE A 56 -31.53 3.83 -1.68
C PHE A 56 -31.25 2.37 -1.31
N CYS A 57 -32.31 1.56 -1.21
CA CYS A 57 -32.20 0.12 -1.02
C CYS A 57 -32.50 -0.62 -2.34
N SER A 58 -31.46 -0.96 -3.10
CA SER A 58 -31.57 -1.72 -4.36
C SER A 58 -30.64 -2.93 -4.36
N PRO A 59 -31.11 -4.13 -4.77
CA PRO A 59 -30.27 -5.32 -4.91
C PRO A 59 -29.11 -5.16 -5.91
N ARG A 60 -29.20 -4.18 -6.82
CA ARG A 60 -28.20 -3.93 -7.88
C ARG A 60 -27.38 -2.67 -7.64
N LEU A 61 -27.51 -2.03 -6.48
CA LEU A 61 -26.82 -0.77 -6.16
C LEU A 61 -25.31 -0.88 -6.38
N ALA A 62 -24.69 -1.95 -5.87
CA ALA A 62 -23.25 -2.18 -6.01
C ALA A 62 -22.80 -2.29 -7.48
N LEU A 63 -23.62 -2.89 -8.35
CA LEU A 63 -23.32 -3.03 -9.78
C LEU A 63 -23.37 -1.67 -10.48
N VAL A 64 -24.37 -0.86 -10.17
CA VAL A 64 -24.53 0.50 -10.73
C VAL A 64 -23.39 1.39 -10.30
N VAL A 65 -23.05 1.43 -9.00
CA VAL A 65 -21.93 2.24 -8.49
C VAL A 65 -20.60 1.79 -9.11
N THR A 66 -20.39 0.47 -9.21
CA THR A 66 -19.21 -0.07 -9.89
C THR A 66 -19.13 0.37 -11.35
N PHE A 67 -20.26 0.33 -12.08
CA PHE A 67 -20.31 0.76 -13.47
C PHE A 67 -19.96 2.24 -13.61
N VAL A 68 -20.57 3.11 -12.80
CA VAL A 68 -20.29 4.56 -12.85
C VAL A 68 -18.83 4.86 -12.53
N MET A 69 -18.27 4.24 -11.48
CA MET A 69 -16.86 4.41 -11.13
C MET A 69 -15.89 3.91 -12.20
N ARG A 70 -16.27 2.89 -12.98
CA ARG A 70 -15.48 2.40 -14.12
C ARG A 70 -15.52 3.35 -15.31
N GLN A 71 -16.63 4.07 -15.51
CA GLN A 71 -16.79 5.05 -16.59
C GLN A 71 -16.24 6.44 -16.21
N CYS A 72 -16.06 6.74 -14.93
CA CYS A 72 -15.58 8.05 -14.48
C CYS A 72 -14.08 8.25 -14.81
N PRO A 73 -13.71 9.19 -15.71
CA PRO A 73 -12.32 9.39 -16.14
C PRO A 73 -11.44 9.91 -14.99
N ILE A 74 -12.01 10.63 -14.03
CA ILE A 74 -11.30 11.11 -12.84
C ILE A 74 -10.89 9.91 -11.98
N CYS A 75 -11.85 9.05 -11.61
CA CYS A 75 -11.57 7.86 -10.82
C CYS A 75 -10.55 6.94 -11.52
N GLN A 76 -10.69 6.73 -12.83
CA GLN A 76 -9.76 5.87 -13.59
C GLN A 76 -8.34 6.45 -13.69
N ARG A 77 -8.19 7.78 -13.67
CA ARG A 77 -6.87 8.43 -13.71
C ARG A 77 -6.08 8.25 -12.40
N PHE A 78 -6.77 8.30 -11.26
CA PHE A 78 -6.12 8.21 -9.95
C PHE A 78 -6.06 6.79 -9.40
N LYS A 79 -6.99 5.91 -9.82
CA LYS A 79 -7.00 4.50 -9.44
C LYS A 79 -6.03 3.76 -10.35
N GLY A 80 -4.75 3.74 -9.95
CA GLY A 80 -3.73 2.95 -10.63
C GLY A 80 -4.23 1.53 -10.87
N ARG A 81 -4.05 1.00 -12.08
CA ARG A 81 -4.25 -0.44 -12.31
C ARG A 81 -3.28 -1.15 -11.36
N PRO A 82 -3.72 -2.15 -10.57
CA PRO A 82 -2.77 -3.02 -9.91
C PRO A 82 -1.93 -3.64 -11.02
N LYS A 83 -0.72 -3.14 -11.21
CA LYS A 83 0.27 -3.83 -12.01
C LYS A 83 0.45 -5.14 -11.27
N GLY A 84 0.14 -6.27 -11.90
CA GLY A 84 0.51 -7.56 -11.36
C GLY A 84 2.00 -7.46 -11.05
N GLY A 85 2.37 -7.56 -9.77
CA GLY A 85 3.76 -7.41 -9.36
C GLY A 85 4.62 -8.35 -10.19
N ALA A 86 5.83 -7.92 -10.53
CA ALA A 86 6.80 -8.83 -11.13
C ALA A 86 6.91 -10.08 -10.24
N PRO A 87 7.07 -11.28 -10.81
CA PRO A 87 7.28 -12.48 -10.01
C PRO A 87 8.47 -12.26 -9.08
N LEU A 88 8.24 -12.42 -7.78
CA LEU A 88 9.28 -12.26 -6.76
C LEU A 88 10.32 -13.37 -6.96
N TYR A 89 11.48 -13.03 -7.53
CA TYR A 89 12.61 -13.94 -7.58
C TYR A 89 13.34 -13.90 -6.23
N ARG A 90 13.16 -14.95 -5.43
CA ARG A 90 13.94 -15.14 -4.20
C ARG A 90 15.18 -15.95 -4.54
N ARG A 91 16.36 -15.38 -4.33
CA ARG A 91 17.62 -16.15 -4.29
C ARG A 91 17.52 -17.15 -3.13
N ILE A 92 17.74 -18.43 -3.42
CA ILE A 92 17.77 -19.50 -2.42
C ILE A 92 19.24 -19.91 -2.27
N PRO A 93 19.92 -19.54 -1.18
CA PRO A 93 21.29 -19.98 -0.95
C PRO A 93 21.31 -21.50 -0.70
N GLU A 94 22.37 -22.16 -1.14
CA GLU A 94 22.60 -23.59 -0.96
C GLU A 94 23.57 -23.88 0.18
N THR A 95 24.40 -22.89 0.56
CA THR A 95 25.41 -23.03 1.61
C THR A 95 25.45 -21.84 2.57
N PRO A 96 25.93 -22.04 3.82
CA PRO A 96 26.19 -20.94 4.74
C PRO A 96 27.17 -19.91 4.14
N TYR A 97 26.92 -18.62 4.38
CA TYR A 97 27.75 -17.50 3.91
C TYR A 97 27.72 -17.27 2.38
N GLU A 98 26.76 -17.82 1.66
CA GLU A 98 26.58 -17.54 0.23
C GLU A 98 25.91 -16.17 0.00
N ASP A 99 24.84 -15.89 0.76
CA ASP A 99 24.08 -14.64 0.69
C ASP A 99 23.74 -14.14 2.09
N TYR A 100 24.10 -12.88 2.35
CA TYR A 100 23.95 -12.24 3.64
C TYR A 100 23.12 -10.96 3.50
N ALA A 101 21.93 -10.96 4.07
CA ALA A 101 21.04 -9.82 4.04
C ALA A 101 21.40 -8.82 5.15
N ALA A 102 21.64 -7.57 4.78
CA ALA A 102 21.96 -6.48 5.71
C ALA A 102 20.88 -5.39 5.66
N ASP A 103 20.59 -4.82 6.83
CA ASP A 103 19.57 -3.79 6.98
C ASP A 103 19.92 -2.83 8.13
N LEU A 104 19.46 -1.58 8.04
CA LEU A 104 19.66 -0.56 9.07
C LEU A 104 18.33 -0.06 9.59
N LEU A 105 17.94 -0.54 10.77
CA LEU A 105 16.67 -0.19 11.39
C LEU A 105 16.82 1.10 12.21
N GLU A 106 15.88 2.03 12.06
CA GLU A 106 15.72 3.15 12.99
C GLU A 106 14.87 2.72 14.19
N LEU A 107 15.33 3.01 15.40
CA LEU A 107 14.66 2.68 16.65
C LEU A 107 14.14 3.95 17.35
N PRO A 108 13.06 3.85 18.14
CA PRO A 108 12.67 4.92 19.04
C PRO A 108 13.82 5.29 19.99
N PRO A 109 13.87 6.53 20.51
CA PRO A 109 14.93 6.96 21.42
C PRO A 109 15.02 6.08 22.66
N GLY A 110 16.07 5.27 22.73
CA GLY A 110 16.38 4.39 23.84
C GLY A 110 17.39 4.99 24.82
N GLN A 111 17.68 4.25 25.89
CA GLN A 111 18.74 4.60 26.82
C GLN A 111 20.10 4.65 26.10
N GLY A 112 20.90 5.67 26.41
CA GLY A 112 22.26 5.77 25.89
C GLY A 112 22.37 6.26 24.44
N ASN A 113 21.35 6.92 23.87
CA ASN A 113 21.39 7.55 22.54
C ASN A 113 21.75 6.57 21.40
N VAL A 114 21.29 5.32 21.52
CA VAL A 114 21.29 4.34 20.43
C VAL A 114 19.96 4.48 19.72
N MET A 115 20.04 4.84 18.44
CA MET A 115 18.88 5.18 17.60
C MET A 115 18.78 4.26 16.38
N TYR A 116 19.78 3.42 16.17
CA TYR A 116 19.93 2.61 14.96
C TYR A 116 20.40 1.21 15.31
N LEU A 117 19.96 0.22 14.54
CA LEU A 117 20.39 -1.17 14.67
C LEU A 117 20.81 -1.67 13.29
N LEU A 118 22.11 -1.91 13.11
CA LEU A 118 22.63 -2.58 11.92
C LEU A 118 22.42 -4.09 12.11
N VAL A 119 21.63 -4.69 11.24
CA VAL A 119 21.30 -6.11 11.29
C VAL A 119 21.92 -6.80 10.08
N GLY A 120 22.47 -7.99 10.31
CA GLY A 120 23.02 -8.86 9.29
C GLY A 120 22.50 -10.28 9.46
N ILE A 121 22.01 -10.91 8.41
CA ILE A 121 21.38 -12.23 8.45
C ILE A 121 21.98 -13.11 7.37
N ASP A 122 22.55 -14.24 7.76
CA ASP A 122 22.90 -15.29 6.80
C ASP A 122 21.61 -15.93 6.30
N THR A 123 21.33 -15.79 5.01
CA THR A 123 20.03 -16.17 4.45
C THR A 123 19.86 -17.70 4.37
N TYR A 124 20.93 -18.47 4.49
CA TYR A 124 20.89 -19.94 4.58
C TYR A 124 20.57 -20.41 6.00
N THR A 125 21.46 -20.14 6.95
CA THR A 125 21.34 -20.61 8.36
C THR A 125 20.32 -19.83 9.17
N LYS A 126 19.93 -18.62 8.70
CA LYS A 126 19.16 -17.62 9.44
C LYS A 126 19.89 -17.07 10.68
N PHE A 127 21.21 -17.30 10.78
CA PHE A 127 22.01 -16.71 11.83
C PHE A 127 22.03 -15.18 11.70
N THR A 128 21.71 -14.49 12.80
CA THR A 128 21.48 -13.05 12.82
C THR A 128 22.45 -12.36 13.76
N ASN A 129 23.11 -11.32 13.27
CA ASN A 129 23.92 -10.39 14.05
C ASN A 129 23.23 -9.03 14.11
N ALA A 130 23.29 -8.39 15.27
CA ALA A 130 22.70 -7.07 15.47
C ALA A 130 23.68 -6.16 16.21
N VAL A 131 23.95 -5.00 15.63
CA VAL A 131 24.96 -4.04 16.07
C VAL A 131 24.29 -2.69 16.35
N PRO A 132 24.24 -2.23 17.62
CA PRO A 132 23.65 -0.94 17.94
C PRO A 132 24.55 0.21 17.46
N LEU A 133 23.92 1.23 16.86
CA LEU A 133 24.56 2.42 16.32
C LEU A 133 23.89 3.70 16.85
N ARG A 134 24.71 4.74 17.01
CA ARG A 134 24.28 6.07 17.48
C ARG A 134 23.86 7.00 16.34
N ASN A 135 24.31 6.73 15.11
CA ASN A 135 23.98 7.51 13.92
C ASN A 135 23.98 6.62 12.67
N LYS A 136 23.28 7.08 11.62
CA LYS A 136 23.20 6.43 10.30
C LYS A 136 24.23 6.93 9.28
N ARG A 137 25.34 7.53 9.71
CA ARG A 137 26.35 8.02 8.77
C ARG A 137 27.00 6.83 8.08
N SER A 138 27.16 6.89 6.76
CA SER A 138 27.75 5.83 5.94
C SER A 138 29.08 5.31 6.50
N ALA A 139 29.98 6.20 6.93
CA ALA A 139 31.25 5.83 7.53
C ALA A 139 31.11 5.03 8.84
N ALA A 140 30.12 5.36 9.68
CA ALA A 140 29.87 4.64 10.93
C ALA A 140 29.25 3.26 10.65
N VAL A 141 28.35 3.17 9.67
CA VAL A 141 27.74 1.91 9.23
C VAL A 141 28.79 0.99 8.61
N ALA A 142 29.59 1.49 7.66
CA ALA A 142 30.64 0.72 7.00
C ALA A 142 31.67 0.18 8.01
N LYS A 143 32.16 1.03 8.91
CA LYS A 143 33.08 0.63 9.97
C LYS A 143 32.49 -0.45 10.87
N ALA A 144 31.24 -0.28 11.30
CA ALA A 144 30.57 -1.28 12.13
C ALA A 144 30.31 -2.58 11.39
N HIS A 145 29.99 -2.52 10.09
CA HIS A 145 29.81 -3.70 9.26
C HIS A 145 31.11 -4.50 9.14
N GLU A 146 32.22 -3.84 8.87
CA GLU A 146 33.53 -4.49 8.75
C GLU A 146 34.02 -5.05 10.10
N GLU A 147 34.05 -4.22 11.15
CA GLU A 147 34.66 -4.60 12.42
C GLU A 147 33.77 -5.51 13.28
N ARG A 148 32.45 -5.34 13.22
CA ARG A 148 31.53 -5.98 14.16
C ARG A 148 30.61 -7.01 13.54
N ILE A 149 30.20 -6.84 12.28
CA ILE A 149 29.46 -7.88 11.56
C ILE A 149 30.48 -8.87 10.99
N PHE A 150 31.27 -8.49 9.99
CA PHE A 150 32.24 -9.37 9.36
C PHE A 150 33.31 -9.88 10.32
N GLY A 151 33.80 -9.04 11.23
CA GLY A 151 34.75 -9.45 12.27
C GLY A 151 34.22 -10.54 13.22
N SER A 152 32.89 -10.74 13.31
CA SER A 152 32.28 -11.80 14.12
C SER A 152 31.95 -13.08 13.35
N LEU A 153 32.02 -13.05 12.00
CA LEU A 153 31.66 -14.21 11.17
C LEU A 153 32.84 -15.17 11.05
N VAL A 154 32.53 -16.46 10.91
CA VAL A 154 33.54 -17.50 10.67
C VAL A 154 34.10 -17.40 9.24
N LYS A 155 33.26 -16.98 8.29
CA LYS A 155 33.60 -16.76 6.88
C LYS A 155 32.94 -15.46 6.43
N VAL A 156 33.65 -14.68 5.61
CA VAL A 156 33.07 -13.50 4.95
C VAL A 156 32.10 -13.96 3.86
N PRO A 157 30.86 -13.46 3.83
CA PRO A 157 29.89 -13.86 2.82
C PRO A 157 30.32 -13.52 1.40
N GLU A 158 29.91 -14.34 0.45
CA GLU A 158 30.20 -14.12 -0.97
C GLU A 158 29.41 -12.94 -1.53
N THR A 159 28.16 -12.81 -1.09
CA THR A 159 27.28 -11.70 -1.47
C THR A 159 26.66 -11.06 -0.23
N VAL A 160 26.56 -9.73 -0.23
CA VAL A 160 25.78 -8.98 0.76
C VAL A 160 24.67 -8.22 0.03
N THR A 161 23.43 -8.47 0.44
CA THR A 161 22.24 -7.81 -0.09
C THR A 161 21.71 -6.79 0.91
N TRP A 162 21.60 -5.52 0.51
CA TRP A 162 21.07 -4.45 1.36
C TRP A 162 19.59 -4.21 1.05
N ALA A 163 18.74 -4.27 2.07
CA ALA A 163 17.29 -4.11 1.90
C ALA A 163 16.90 -2.75 1.30
N ASP A 164 17.70 -1.72 1.53
CA ASP A 164 17.39 -0.33 1.16
C ASP A 164 17.98 0.14 -0.20
N LEU A 165 18.75 -0.70 -0.92
CA LEU A 165 19.40 -0.28 -2.18
C LEU A 165 18.70 -0.77 -3.45
N HIS A 166 17.57 -1.46 -3.33
CA HIS A 166 16.86 -1.98 -4.51
C HIS A 166 15.97 -0.94 -5.22
N ASP A 167 15.59 0.16 -4.56
CA ASP A 167 14.72 1.18 -5.18
C ASP A 167 15.48 2.26 -5.97
N ASP A 168 16.78 2.46 -5.71
CA ASP A 168 17.60 3.46 -6.42
C ASP A 168 18.39 2.87 -7.61
N ALA A 169 18.48 1.54 -7.72
CA ALA A 169 19.26 0.88 -8.76
C ALA A 169 18.58 0.89 -10.14
N GLU A 170 17.25 0.98 -10.21
CA GLU A 170 16.52 1.12 -11.49
C GLU A 170 16.55 2.55 -12.05
N ALA A 171 16.84 3.57 -11.23
CA ALA A 171 16.90 4.97 -11.67
C ALA A 171 18.25 5.36 -12.32
N ALA A 172 19.27 4.50 -12.26
CA ALA A 172 20.63 4.80 -12.75
C ALA A 172 20.95 4.18 -14.13
N TRP A 173 20.07 3.36 -14.69
CA TRP A 173 20.28 2.69 -15.99
C TRP A 173 19.05 2.74 -16.91
N GLY A 174 18.30 3.84 -16.88
CA GLY A 174 17.17 4.11 -17.78
C GLY A 174 17.02 5.58 -18.10
#